data_AF-A0A3R7WAC1-F1
#
_entry.id   AF-A0A3R7WAC1-F1
#
_cell.length_a   1.000
_cell.length_b   1.000
_cell.length_c   1.000
_cell.angle_alpha   90.00
_cell.angle_beta   90.00
_cell.angle_gamma   90.00
#
_symmetry.space_group_name_H-M   'P 1'
#
loop_
_entity.id
_entity.type
_entity.pdbx_description
1 polymer ?
#
loop_
_entity_poly.entity_id
_entity_poly.type
_entity_poly.pdbx_seq_one_letter_code
_entity_poly.pdbx_strand_id
1 'polypeptide(L)'
;MEGRWNGELTSIPPHEEGTQVCSSELAYREEGSFMSFVLKSLIVLLGAWHLRQMRTSISGLTTTQYCWIKPAADGILKVETDDPSLRGSDITMQEVGLNILIITATSKRTGRPVMVETITSIDNARRLRTVQRFDETGGFRSVYIMNEKRVVDAVSGAMERFDAATMGF
;
A
#
# COMPACT_ATOMS: atom_id res chain seq x y z
N MET A 1 2.33 -25.54 0.06
CA MET A 1 1.52 -25.55 -1.17
C MET A 1 1.18 -26.96 -1.66
N GLU A 2 1.73 -28.03 -1.07
CA GLU A 2 1.35 -29.41 -1.42
C GLU A 2 -0.05 -29.76 -0.90
N GLY A 3 -0.83 -30.51 -1.68
CA GLY A 3 -2.18 -30.96 -1.31
C GLY A 3 -3.16 -31.01 -2.48
N ARG A 4 -4.36 -31.56 -2.24
CA ARG A 4 -5.52 -31.42 -3.14
C ARG A 4 -6.34 -30.23 -2.69
N TRP A 5 -6.54 -29.27 -3.59
CA TRP A 5 -7.26 -28.04 -3.33
C TRP A 5 -8.63 -28.10 -4.00
N ASN A 6 -9.70 -27.80 -3.26
CA ASN A 6 -11.02 -27.51 -3.79
C ASN A 6 -11.42 -26.08 -3.38
N GLY A 7 -12.30 -25.44 -4.13
CA GLY A 7 -12.74 -24.09 -3.83
C GLY A 7 -13.91 -23.68 -4.71
N GLU A 8 -14.74 -22.78 -4.20
CA GLU A 8 -15.81 -22.16 -4.96
C GLU A 8 -15.27 -20.90 -5.64
N LEU A 9 -15.54 -20.75 -6.94
CA LEU A 9 -15.22 -19.53 -7.66
C LEU A 9 -16.26 -18.46 -7.26
N THR A 10 -15.84 -17.49 -6.47
CA THR A 10 -16.68 -16.33 -6.14
C THR A 10 -16.08 -15.08 -6.77
N SER A 11 -16.78 -14.47 -7.72
CA SER A 11 -16.55 -13.07 -8.10
C SER A 11 -17.16 -12.19 -7.02
N ILE A 12 -16.35 -11.81 -6.02
CA ILE A 12 -16.76 -10.91 -4.94
C ILE A 12 -17.04 -9.51 -5.54
N PRO A 13 -18.15 -8.88 -5.14
CA PRO A 13 -19.01 -8.14 -6.06
C PRO A 13 -18.36 -6.87 -6.61
N PRO A 14 -18.84 -6.37 -7.77
CA PRO A 14 -18.54 -5.00 -8.18
C PRO A 14 -19.04 -4.07 -7.08
N HIS A 15 -18.15 -3.63 -6.21
CA HIS A 15 -18.35 -2.38 -5.51
C HIS A 15 -18.27 -1.31 -6.60
N GLU A 16 -19.41 -0.72 -6.98
CA GLU A 16 -19.44 0.53 -7.75
C GLU A 16 -18.98 1.69 -6.87
N GLU A 17 -17.81 1.53 -6.25
CA GLU A 17 -16.98 2.65 -5.88
C GLU A 17 -16.43 3.18 -7.21
N GLY A 18 -17.25 3.97 -7.91
CA GLY A 18 -16.84 4.66 -9.14
C GLY A 18 -15.55 5.46 -8.93
N THR A 19 -15.03 6.09 -9.98
CA THR A 19 -13.70 6.73 -10.00
C THR A 19 -13.33 7.42 -8.68
N GLN A 20 -12.31 6.89 -8.01
CA GLN A 20 -11.74 7.47 -6.80
C GLN A 20 -10.42 8.14 -7.14
N VAL A 21 -10.10 9.21 -6.42
CA VAL A 21 -8.78 9.84 -6.48
C VAL A 21 -8.00 9.42 -5.25
N CYS A 22 -6.83 8.85 -5.47
CA CYS A 22 -5.89 8.48 -4.42
C CYS A 22 -4.63 9.33 -4.56
N SER A 23 -4.26 10.05 -3.51
CA SER A 23 -3.00 10.78 -3.41
C SER A 23 -2.15 10.19 -2.30
N SER A 24 -0.85 10.03 -2.55
CA SER A 24 0.10 9.51 -1.58
C SER A 24 1.28 10.47 -1.44
N GLU A 25 1.59 10.86 -0.22
CA GLU A 25 2.72 11.70 0.14
C GLU A 25 3.62 10.91 1.07
N LEU A 26 4.87 10.66 0.64
CA LEU A 26 5.86 9.91 1.41
C LEU A 26 7.03 10.82 1.76
N ALA A 27 7.29 11.00 3.05
CA ALA A 27 8.38 11.83 3.55
C ALA A 27 9.18 11.11 4.62
N TYR A 28 10.51 11.11 4.51
CA TYR A 28 11.38 10.63 5.57
C TYR A 28 11.50 11.69 6.66
N ARG A 29 11.35 11.28 7.92
CA ARG A 29 11.57 12.14 9.09
C ARG A 29 12.57 11.49 10.02
N GLU A 30 13.59 12.23 10.39
CA GLU A 30 14.57 11.82 11.40
C GLU A 30 13.96 12.02 12.80
N GLU A 31 13.79 10.96 13.59
CA GLU A 31 13.47 11.10 15.01
C GLU A 31 14.81 11.28 15.78
N GLY A 32 15.25 12.52 15.99
CA GLY A 32 16.43 12.79 16.82
C GLY A 32 17.18 14.09 16.53
N SER A 33 16.56 15.23 16.83
CA SER A 33 17.33 16.45 17.13
C SER A 33 17.85 16.34 18.56
N PHE A 34 19.12 16.69 18.76
CA PHE A 34 19.81 16.82 20.06
C PHE A 34 20.29 15.52 20.71
N MET A 35 21.45 15.04 20.25
CA MET A 35 22.55 14.39 21.01
C MET A 35 23.08 13.13 20.32
N SER A 36 24.19 13.30 19.58
CA SER A 36 25.38 12.43 19.62
C SER A 36 26.11 12.52 18.28
N PHE A 37 27.19 13.28 18.27
CA PHE A 37 28.19 13.28 17.19
C PHE A 37 28.94 11.93 17.07
N VAL A 38 28.61 10.92 17.89
CA VAL A 38 29.40 9.69 18.03
C VAL A 38 28.78 8.48 17.29
N LEU A 39 27.53 8.52 16.81
CA LEU A 39 26.88 7.35 16.20
C LEU A 39 26.15 7.63 14.86
N LYS A 40 26.78 8.36 13.93
CA LYS A 40 26.20 8.57 12.58
C LYS A 40 25.88 7.26 11.83
N SER A 41 26.53 6.14 12.15
CA SER A 41 26.22 4.84 11.56
C SER A 41 25.02 4.10 12.21
N LEU A 42 24.54 4.53 13.39
CA LEU A 42 23.34 3.99 14.05
C LEU A 42 22.11 4.91 13.87
N ILE A 43 22.31 6.18 13.51
CA ILE A 43 21.25 7.19 13.32
C ILE A 43 20.29 6.84 12.17
N VAL A 44 20.73 6.06 11.17
CA VAL A 44 19.84 5.53 10.10
C VAL A 44 18.72 4.63 10.66
N LEU A 45 18.85 4.13 11.90
CA LEU A 45 17.84 3.30 12.56
C LEU A 45 16.75 4.11 13.31
N LEU A 46 16.87 5.43 13.41
CA LEU A 46 15.94 6.26 14.19
C LEU A 46 14.95 7.05 13.34
N GLY A 47 15.13 7.14 12.03
CA GLY A 47 14.14 7.80 11.17
C GLY A 47 13.00 6.87 10.77
N ALA A 48 11.86 7.46 10.43
CA ALA A 48 10.71 6.76 9.87
C ALA A 48 10.27 7.42 8.57
N TRP A 49 9.78 6.63 7.63
CA TRP A 49 9.02 7.16 6.51
C TRP A 49 7.58 7.36 6.93
N HIS A 50 7.09 8.58 6.78
CA HIS A 50 5.71 8.95 7.01
C HIS A 50 4.98 8.96 5.67
N LEU A 51 4.06 8.02 5.50
CA LEU A 51 3.17 7.96 4.36
C LEU A 51 1.81 8.52 4.77
N ARG A 52 1.36 9.54 4.07
CA ARG A 52 -0.02 10.04 4.13
C ARG A 52 -0.73 9.63 2.85
N GLN A 53 -1.79 8.86 2.97
CA GLN A 53 -2.66 8.49 1.85
C GLN A 53 -4.01 9.17 2.02
N MET A 54 -4.48 9.86 1.00
CA MET A 54 -5.84 10.40 0.96
C MET A 54 -6.59 9.74 -0.17
N ARG A 55 -7.82 9.31 0.11
CA ARG A 55 -8.73 8.71 -0.86
C ARG A 55 -10.02 9.51 -0.87
N THR A 56 -10.35 10.09 -2.02
CA THR A 56 -11.61 10.79 -2.25
C THR A 56 -12.53 9.87 -3.04
N SER A 57 -13.64 9.49 -2.42
CA SER A 57 -14.68 8.67 -3.03
C SER A 57 -15.54 9.50 -3.99
N ILE A 58 -16.37 8.82 -4.80
CA ILE A 58 -17.29 9.46 -5.75
C ILE A 58 -18.30 10.41 -5.08
N SER A 59 -18.62 10.21 -3.81
CA SER A 59 -19.49 11.11 -3.04
C SER A 59 -18.79 12.40 -2.59
N GLY A 60 -17.51 12.57 -2.91
CA GLY A 60 -16.66 13.67 -2.46
C GLY A 60 -16.10 13.49 -1.05
N LEU A 61 -16.50 12.42 -0.34
CA LEU A 61 -15.94 12.12 0.98
C LEU A 61 -14.48 11.72 0.84
N THR A 62 -13.60 12.44 1.56
CA THR A 62 -12.16 12.17 1.58
C THR A 62 -11.75 11.55 2.91
N THR A 63 -11.17 10.36 2.85
CA THR A 63 -10.56 9.67 3.99
C THR A 63 -9.06 9.83 3.94
N THR A 64 -8.45 10.20 5.06
CA THR A 64 -6.98 10.27 5.21
C THR A 64 -6.52 9.12 6.11
N GLN A 65 -5.47 8.43 5.69
CA GLN A 65 -4.80 7.37 6.43
C GLN A 65 -3.32 7.71 6.55
N TYR A 66 -2.75 7.45 7.72
CA TYR A 66 -1.33 7.60 7.98
C TYR A 66 -0.68 6.22 8.18
N CYS A 67 0.51 6.07 7.62
CA CYS A 67 1.40 4.96 7.88
C CYS A 67 2.80 5.44 8.26
N TRP A 68 3.44 4.73 9.17
CA TRP A 68 4.82 4.93 9.57
C TRP A 68 5.60 3.68 9.22
N ILE A 69 6.66 3.84 8.42
CA ILE A 69 7.39 2.71 7.83
C ILE A 69 8.84 2.78 8.32
N LYS A 70 9.30 1.68 8.92
CA LYS A 70 10.66 1.54 9.46
C LYS A 70 11.32 0.28 8.90
N PRO A 71 12.62 0.29 8.58
CA PRO A 71 13.32 -0.92 8.21
C PRO A 71 13.35 -1.90 9.39
N ALA A 72 13.17 -3.19 9.12
CA ALA A 72 13.19 -4.23 10.16
C ALA A 72 14.17 -5.36 9.87
N ALA A 73 14.31 -5.74 8.60
CA ALA A 73 15.33 -6.66 8.11
C ALA A 73 15.61 -6.40 6.62
N ASP A 74 16.58 -7.10 6.05
CA ASP A 74 16.88 -7.00 4.62
C ASP A 74 15.65 -7.27 3.76
N GLY A 75 15.22 -6.25 3.00
CA GLY A 75 14.03 -6.31 2.15
C GLY A 75 12.69 -6.29 2.90
N ILE A 76 12.68 -6.15 4.24
CA ILE A 76 11.46 -6.15 5.06
C ILE A 76 11.34 -4.85 5.84
N LEU A 77 10.24 -4.15 5.63
CA LEU A 77 9.83 -2.96 6.36
C LEU A 77 8.70 -3.30 7.32
N LYS A 78 8.73 -2.73 8.53
CA LYS A 78 7.59 -2.72 9.46
C LYS A 78 6.74 -1.50 9.18
N VAL A 79 5.43 -1.70 9.20
CA VAL A 79 4.44 -0.65 8.97
C VAL A 79 3.57 -0.52 10.21
N GLU A 80 3.41 0.71 10.68
CA GLU A 80 2.38 1.08 11.63
C GLU A 80 1.35 1.93 10.88
N THR A 81 0.08 1.85 11.27
CA THR A 81 -0.99 2.62 10.63
C THR A 81 -2.06 3.00 11.64
N ASP A 82 -2.75 4.10 11.38
CA ASP A 82 -3.89 4.55 12.16
C ASP A 82 -5.23 3.89 11.75
N ASP A 83 -5.23 3.07 10.69
CA ASP A 83 -6.41 2.31 10.24
C ASP A 83 -6.97 1.42 11.36
N PRO A 84 -8.19 1.73 11.86
CA PRO A 84 -8.81 0.95 12.93
C PRO A 84 -9.03 -0.52 12.58
N SER A 85 -9.20 -0.84 11.30
CA SER A 85 -9.44 -2.21 10.82
C SER A 85 -8.20 -3.13 10.95
N LEU A 86 -7.02 -2.54 11.13
CA LEU A 86 -5.75 -3.25 11.23
C LEU A 86 -5.16 -3.22 12.65
N ARG A 87 -5.88 -2.66 13.62
CA ARG A 87 -5.46 -2.66 15.04
C ARG A 87 -5.20 -4.08 15.55
N GLY A 88 -4.16 -4.22 16.36
CA GLY A 88 -3.75 -5.53 16.88
C GLY A 88 -3.07 -6.43 15.85
N SER A 89 -2.74 -5.90 14.66
CA SER A 89 -1.96 -6.61 13.66
C SER A 89 -0.48 -6.21 13.71
N ASP A 90 0.37 -7.13 13.30
CA ASP A 90 1.75 -6.88 12.91
C ASP A 90 1.78 -6.72 11.39
N ILE A 91 2.23 -5.57 10.89
CA ILE A 91 2.19 -5.25 9.46
C ILE A 91 3.60 -5.18 8.92
N THR A 92 3.85 -5.93 7.85
CA THR A 92 5.12 -5.94 7.13
C THR A 92 4.91 -5.53 5.68
N MET A 93 5.89 -4.87 5.11
CA MET A 93 5.95 -4.48 3.71
C MET A 93 7.25 -5.01 3.12
N GLN A 94 7.16 -5.63 1.95
CA GLN A 94 8.30 -6.25 1.28
C GLN A 94 8.20 -6.03 -0.23
N GLU A 95 9.33 -5.66 -0.84
CA GLU A 95 9.49 -5.68 -2.28
C GLU A 95 9.80 -7.10 -2.74
N VAL A 96 9.10 -7.55 -3.79
CA VAL A 96 9.26 -8.88 -4.40
C VAL A 96 9.54 -8.68 -5.89
N GLY A 97 10.76 -9.02 -6.31
CA GLY A 97 11.20 -8.72 -7.66
C GLY A 97 11.37 -7.22 -7.91
N LEU A 98 11.12 -6.78 -9.14
CA LEU A 98 11.42 -5.39 -9.56
C LEU A 98 10.23 -4.43 -9.45
N ASN A 99 9.01 -4.97 -9.32
CA ASN A 99 7.81 -4.17 -9.54
C ASN A 99 6.64 -4.56 -8.65
N ILE A 100 6.84 -5.44 -7.66
CA ILE A 100 5.78 -5.89 -6.76
C ILE A 100 6.13 -5.47 -5.34
N LEU A 101 5.19 -4.81 -4.67
CA LEU A 101 5.23 -4.55 -3.24
C LEU A 101 4.11 -5.35 -2.58
N ILE A 102 4.43 -6.12 -1.55
CA ILE A 102 3.47 -6.88 -0.76
C ILE A 102 3.41 -6.30 0.64
N ILE A 103 2.20 -5.96 1.10
CA ILE A 103 1.93 -5.52 2.45
C ILE A 103 1.05 -6.57 3.11
N THR A 104 1.52 -7.16 4.20
CA THR A 104 0.80 -8.21 4.92
C THR A 104 0.54 -7.74 6.34
N ALA A 105 -0.74 -7.72 6.74
CA ALA A 105 -1.15 -7.54 8.12
C ALA A 105 -1.51 -8.89 8.72
N THR A 106 -0.79 -9.28 9.78
CA THR A 106 -0.97 -10.54 10.49
C THR A 106 -1.54 -10.26 11.87
N SER A 107 -2.64 -10.93 12.23
CA SER A 107 -3.21 -10.79 13.58
C SER A 107 -2.20 -11.25 14.63
N LYS A 108 -1.85 -10.40 15.59
CA LYS A 108 -0.97 -10.78 16.72
C LYS A 108 -1.63 -11.82 17.62
N ARG A 109 -2.96 -11.93 17.58
CA ARG A 109 -3.75 -12.86 18.40
C ARG A 109 -3.74 -14.27 17.84
N THR A 110 -3.92 -14.43 16.52
CA THR A 110 -4.08 -15.74 15.89
C THR A 110 -2.89 -16.16 15.03
N GLY A 111 -1.98 -15.24 14.72
CA GLY A 111 -0.87 -15.46 13.79
C GLY A 111 -1.31 -15.62 12.33
N ARG A 112 -2.59 -15.38 12.02
CA ARG A 112 -3.14 -15.52 10.66
C ARG A 112 -3.16 -14.17 9.93
N PRO A 113 -2.95 -14.14 8.61
CA PRO A 113 -3.16 -12.94 7.82
C PRO A 113 -4.60 -12.45 7.93
N VAL A 114 -4.78 -11.16 8.17
CA VAL A 114 -6.09 -10.48 8.15
C VAL A 114 -6.23 -9.55 6.95
N MET A 115 -5.10 -9.14 6.37
CA MET A 115 -5.04 -8.41 5.11
C MET A 115 -3.77 -8.76 4.36
N VAL A 116 -3.89 -8.94 3.05
CA VAL A 116 -2.74 -8.96 2.12
C VAL A 116 -3.04 -7.97 1.01
N GLU A 117 -2.21 -6.94 0.89
CA GLU A 117 -2.20 -6.02 -0.23
C GLU A 117 -1.01 -6.31 -1.14
N THR A 118 -1.25 -6.29 -2.45
CA THR A 118 -0.20 -6.41 -3.47
C THR A 118 -0.33 -5.23 -4.40
N ILE A 119 0.76 -4.49 -4.57
CA ILE A 119 0.88 -3.35 -5.48
C ILE A 119 1.85 -3.77 -6.58
N THR A 120 1.34 -3.92 -7.79
CA THR A 120 2.13 -4.18 -8.99
C THR A 120 2.31 -2.90 -9.76
N SER A 121 3.52 -2.36 -9.77
CA SER A 121 3.92 -1.27 -10.65
C SER A 121 4.01 -1.80 -12.09
N ILE A 122 3.24 -1.21 -13.00
CA ILE A 122 3.29 -1.57 -14.43
C ILE A 122 4.30 -0.65 -15.12
N ASP A 123 4.25 0.63 -14.79
CA ASP A 123 5.18 1.68 -15.21
C ASP A 123 5.06 2.89 -14.25
N ASN A 124 5.73 3.99 -14.58
CA ASN A 124 5.75 5.21 -13.76
C ASN A 124 4.38 5.92 -13.64
N ALA A 125 3.39 5.53 -14.43
CA ALA A 125 2.06 6.14 -14.49
C ALA A 125 0.93 5.17 -14.15
N ARG A 126 1.18 3.85 -14.10
CA ARG A 126 0.15 2.83 -13.91
C ARG A 126 0.57 1.82 -12.87
N ARG A 127 -0.35 1.51 -11.97
CA ARG A 127 -0.21 0.40 -11.03
C ARG A 127 -1.52 -0.33 -10.81
N LEU A 128 -1.42 -1.61 -10.52
CA LEU A 128 -2.54 -2.44 -10.11
C LEU A 128 -2.38 -2.76 -8.63
N ARG A 129 -3.42 -2.53 -7.83
CA ARG A 129 -3.45 -2.91 -6.43
C ARG A 129 -4.53 -3.94 -6.20
N THR A 130 -4.21 -4.99 -5.45
CA THR A 130 -5.19 -5.96 -4.96
C THR A 130 -5.14 -5.99 -3.45
N VAL A 131 -6.27 -5.85 -2.77
CA VAL A 131 -6.36 -5.94 -1.31
C VAL A 131 -7.28 -7.08 -0.96
N GLN A 132 -6.74 -8.12 -0.35
CA GLN A 132 -7.47 -9.27 0.16
C GLN A 132 -7.65 -9.11 1.66
N ARG A 133 -8.86 -9.37 2.16
CA ARG A 133 -9.20 -9.31 3.58
C ARG A 133 -9.69 -10.68 4.05
N PHE A 134 -9.27 -11.06 5.25
CA PHE A 134 -9.60 -12.33 5.89
C PHE A 134 -10.17 -12.09 7.29
N ASP A 135 -10.98 -13.02 7.79
CA ASP A 135 -11.37 -13.05 9.18
C ASP A 135 -10.28 -13.69 10.06
N GLU A 136 -10.48 -13.67 11.38
CA GLU A 136 -9.49 -14.20 12.32
C GLU A 136 -9.36 -15.74 12.28
N THR A 137 -10.31 -16.43 11.63
CA THR A 137 -10.24 -17.86 11.31
C THR A 137 -9.51 -18.13 9.99
N GLY A 138 -9.04 -17.09 9.29
CA GLY A 138 -8.43 -17.21 7.96
C GLY A 138 -9.45 -17.42 6.84
N GLY A 139 -10.75 -17.29 7.14
CA GLY A 139 -11.82 -17.28 6.15
C GLY A 139 -11.72 -16.04 5.29
N PHE A 140 -11.86 -16.20 3.98
CA PHE A 140 -11.86 -15.09 3.03
C PHE A 140 -13.10 -14.21 3.25
N ARG A 141 -12.90 -12.88 3.28
CA ARG A 141 -13.99 -11.90 3.46
C ARG A 141 -14.26 -11.12 2.19
N SER A 142 -13.23 -10.49 1.64
CA SER A 142 -13.37 -9.63 0.47
C SER A 142 -12.06 -9.47 -0.28
N VAL A 143 -12.16 -9.11 -1.55
CA VAL A 143 -11.03 -8.66 -2.37
C VAL A 143 -11.43 -7.39 -3.11
N TYR A 144 -10.53 -6.43 -3.16
CA TYR A 144 -10.66 -5.21 -3.96
C TYR A 144 -9.54 -5.16 -4.98
N ILE A 145 -9.87 -4.77 -6.20
CA ILE A 145 -8.90 -4.56 -7.28
C ILE A 145 -9.00 -3.10 -7.71
N MET A 146 -7.88 -2.39 -7.69
CA MET A 146 -7.78 -0.98 -8.08
C MET A 146 -6.79 -0.86 -9.23
N ASN A 147 -7.30 -0.48 -10.40
CA ASN A 147 -6.49 -0.14 -11.57
C ASN A 147 -6.24 1.37 -11.56
N GLU A 148 -5.10 1.78 -10.99
CA GLU A 148 -4.80 3.18 -10.74
C GLU A 148 -3.90 3.75 -11.83
N LYS A 149 -4.28 4.92 -12.34
CA LYS A 149 -3.47 5.74 -13.23
C LYS A 149 -3.10 7.03 -12.52
N ARG A 150 -1.85 7.47 -12.66
CA ARG A 150 -1.37 8.73 -12.11
C ARG A 150 -2.19 9.87 -12.73
N VAL A 151 -2.85 10.66 -11.89
CA VAL A 151 -3.61 11.83 -12.32
C VAL A 151 -2.62 12.96 -12.59
N VAL A 152 -2.66 13.53 -13.78
CA VAL A 152 -1.94 14.75 -14.14
C VAL A 152 -2.79 15.93 -13.67
N ASP A 153 -2.51 16.44 -12.48
CA ASP A 153 -3.12 17.68 -12.02
C ASP A 153 -2.41 18.86 -12.70
N ALA A 154 -3.19 19.76 -13.32
CA ALA A 154 -2.73 21.01 -13.92
C ALA A 154 -1.95 21.90 -12.92
N VAL A 155 -2.12 21.67 -11.61
CA VAL A 155 -1.39 22.36 -10.55
C VAL A 155 0.03 21.78 -10.33
N SER A 156 0.30 20.53 -10.73
CA SER A 156 1.53 19.80 -10.35
C SER A 156 2.64 19.78 -11.40
N GLY A 157 2.36 20.17 -12.65
CA GLY A 157 3.38 20.42 -13.69
C GLY A 157 4.30 19.25 -14.11
N ALA A 158 4.10 18.02 -13.62
CA ALA A 158 4.96 16.88 -13.97
C ALA A 158 4.47 16.14 -15.22
N MET A 159 5.24 16.26 -16.31
CA MET A 159 4.92 15.78 -17.67
C MET A 159 5.11 14.27 -17.89
N GLU A 160 4.39 13.74 -18.89
CA GLU A 160 5.07 13.33 -20.13
C GLU A 160 4.27 13.71 -21.39
N ARG A 161 4.99 13.88 -22.50
CA ARG A 161 4.54 14.44 -23.78
C ARG A 161 3.48 13.57 -24.45
N PHE A 162 2.54 14.25 -25.11
CA PHE A 162 1.60 13.65 -26.05
C PHE A 162 2.36 13.06 -27.24
N ASP A 163 2.44 11.72 -27.34
CA ASP A 163 2.79 11.06 -28.59
C ASP A 163 1.56 11.00 -29.49
N ALA A 164 1.62 11.71 -30.61
CA ALA A 164 0.59 11.77 -31.63
C ALA A 164 0.44 10.46 -32.45
N ALA A 165 0.87 9.32 -31.91
CA ALA A 165 0.84 8.03 -32.60
C ALA A 165 -0.42 7.18 -32.30
N THR A 166 -1.30 7.61 -31.38
CA THR A 166 -2.40 6.76 -30.90
C THR A 166 -3.80 7.14 -31.41
N MET A 167 -3.93 8.03 -32.40
CA MET A 167 -5.19 8.10 -33.16
C MET A 167 -4.94 8.50 -34.63
N GLY A 168 -4.89 7.50 -35.49
CA GLY A 168 -5.01 7.63 -36.93
C GLY A 168 -5.38 6.26 -37.51
N PHE A 169 -6.49 6.24 -38.24
CA PHE A 169 -6.96 5.14 -39.08
C PHE A 169 -5.89 4.69 -40.09
#